data_AF-A0A8H4A315-F1
#
_entry.id   AF-A0A8H4A315-F1
#
_cell.length_a   1.000
_cell.length_b   1.000
_cell.length_c   1.000
_cell.angle_alpha   90.00
_cell.angle_beta   90.00
_cell.angle_gamma   90.00
#
_symmetry.space_group_name_H-M   'P 1'
#
loop_
_entity.id
_entity.type
_entity.pdbx_description
1 polymer ?
#
loop_
_entity_poly.entity_id
_entity_poly.type
_entity_poly.pdbx_seq_one_letter_code
_entity_poly.pdbx_strand_id
1 'polypeptide(L)'
;MTYFFSLVLLIILIMRKCCFNWCVFTHECLQQILMWLLLLWIANSLIYANFTWNELGNIPLLCPPRYDYTTLEIKQACEVRAANLFCQWIFLFIMIFWTVLLREGYISEYLDIGKKLTYYEESYDY
;
A
#
# COMPACT_ATOMS: atom_id res chain seq x y z
N MET A 1 12.53 -1.43 -0.86
CA MET A 1 11.33 -2.29 -0.81
C MET A 1 10.10 -1.63 -1.45
N THR A 2 9.80 -0.37 -1.13
CA THR A 2 8.75 0.43 -1.80
C THR A 2 8.86 0.42 -3.33
N TYR A 3 10.06 0.54 -3.91
CA TYR A 3 10.26 0.45 -5.36
C TYR A 3 9.87 -0.90 -5.97
N PHE A 4 10.14 -2.01 -5.28
CA PHE A 4 9.79 -3.35 -5.75
C PHE A 4 8.27 -3.56 -5.71
N PHE A 5 7.62 -3.05 -4.65
CA PHE A 5 6.16 -3.03 -4.52
C PHE A 5 5.50 -2.20 -5.63
N SER A 6 6.02 -1.00 -5.91
CA SER A 6 5.53 -0.15 -7.00
C SER A 6 5.68 -0.81 -8.37
N LEU A 7 6.79 -1.54 -8.61
CA LEU A 7 7.02 -2.27 -9.87
C LEU A 7 6.08 -3.46 -10.03
N VAL A 8 5.83 -4.24 -8.97
CA VAL A 8 4.88 -5.37 -9.01
C VAL A 8 3.45 -4.88 -9.27
N LEU A 9 3.04 -3.79 -8.62
CA LEU A 9 1.75 -3.14 -8.88
C LEU A 9 1.63 -2.65 -10.33
N LEU A 10 2.66 -1.97 -10.84
CA LEU A 10 2.73 -1.54 -12.22
C LEU A 10 2.62 -2.71 -13.18
N ILE A 11 3.33 -3.81 -12.93
CA ILE A 11 3.27 -5.02 -13.74
C ILE A 11 1.87 -5.63 -13.70
N ILE A 12 1.23 -5.74 -12.53
CA ILE A 12 -0.15 -6.25 -12.41
C ILE A 12 -1.13 -5.35 -13.21
N LEU A 13 -1.00 -4.03 -13.10
CA LEU A 13 -1.84 -3.08 -13.83
C LEU A 13 -1.60 -3.14 -15.35
N ILE A 14 -0.35 -3.27 -15.78
CA ILE A 14 0.03 -3.43 -17.20
C ILE A 14 -0.48 -4.76 -17.74
N MET A 15 -0.27 -5.86 -17.03
CA MET A 15 -0.78 -7.19 -17.40
C MET A 15 -2.30 -7.18 -17.51
N ARG A 16 -2.99 -6.45 -16.62
CA ARG A 16 -4.44 -6.33 -16.67
C ARG A 16 -4.92 -5.48 -17.86
N LYS A 17 -4.20 -4.40 -18.19
CA LYS A 17 -4.49 -3.57 -19.37
C LYS A 17 -4.20 -4.30 -20.69
N CYS A 18 -3.12 -5.08 -20.75
CA CYS A 18 -2.68 -5.77 -21.96
C CYS A 18 -3.37 -7.13 -22.19
N CYS A 19 -3.74 -7.86 -21.12
CA CYS A 19 -4.34 -9.21 -21.24
C CYS A 19 -5.86 -9.24 -21.00
N PHE A 20 -6.44 -8.22 -20.36
CA PHE A 20 -7.88 -8.12 -20.07
C PHE A 20 -8.44 -6.82 -20.66
N ASN A 21 -8.63 -6.82 -21.98
CA ASN A 21 -9.18 -5.66 -22.71
C ASN A 21 -10.68 -5.38 -22.42
N TRP A 22 -11.30 -6.12 -21.49
CA TRP A 22 -12.69 -5.98 -21.08
C TRP A 22 -12.87 -6.23 -19.58
N CYS A 23 -12.44 -5.28 -18.76
CA CYS A 23 -13.08 -5.08 -17.48
C CYS A 23 -13.59 -3.65 -17.44
N VAL A 24 -14.87 -3.48 -17.78
CA VAL A 24 -15.66 -2.39 -17.23
C VAL A 24 -15.34 -2.35 -15.73
N PHE A 25 -14.93 -1.19 -15.23
CA PHE A 25 -14.57 -1.01 -13.83
C PHE A 25 -15.85 -1.19 -12.98
N THR A 26 -16.22 -2.43 -12.71
CA THR A 26 -17.35 -2.80 -11.88
C THR A 26 -16.91 -2.76 -10.42
N HIS A 27 -17.85 -2.42 -9.53
CA HIS A 27 -17.65 -2.37 -8.08
C HIS A 27 -17.00 -3.66 -7.53
N GLU A 28 -17.34 -4.82 -8.09
CA GLU A 28 -16.75 -6.12 -7.72
C GLU A 28 -15.26 -6.22 -8.09
N CYS A 29 -14.86 -5.67 -9.25
CA CYS A 29 -13.47 -5.60 -9.67
C CYS A 29 -12.64 -4.68 -8.78
N LEU A 30 -13.18 -3.53 -8.36
CA LEU A 30 -12.49 -2.63 -7.42
C LEU A 30 -12.26 -3.32 -6.08
N GLN A 31 -13.29 -3.98 -5.54
CA GLN A 31 -13.20 -4.69 -4.27
C GLN A 31 -12.12 -5.78 -4.30
N GLN A 32 -12.03 -6.52 -5.41
CA GLN A 32 -11.01 -7.57 -5.56
C GLN A 32 -9.59 -7.00 -5.65
N ILE A 33 -9.39 -5.86 -6.34
CA ILE A 33 -8.09 -5.15 -6.36
C ILE A 33 -7.68 -4.72 -4.97
N LEU A 34 -8.60 -4.07 -4.25
CA LEU A 34 -8.34 -3.57 -2.90
C LEU A 34 -7.99 -4.71 -1.95
N MET A 35 -8.67 -5.84 -2.05
CA MET A 35 -8.37 -7.04 -1.26
C MET A 35 -6.95 -7.56 -1.55
N TRP A 36 -6.58 -7.73 -2.83
CA TRP A 36 -5.22 -8.17 -3.20
C TRP A 36 -4.15 -7.18 -2.77
N LEU A 37 -4.43 -5.88 -2.90
CA LEU A 37 -3.53 -4.81 -2.48
C LEU A 37 -3.28 -4.83 -0.97
N LEU A 38 -4.35 -5.03 -0.17
CA LEU A 38 -4.25 -5.19 1.29
C LEU A 38 -3.41 -6.41 1.67
N LEU A 39 -3.66 -7.57 1.05
CA LEU A 39 -2.89 -8.79 1.30
C LEU A 39 -1.40 -8.61 0.96
N LEU A 40 -1.10 -7.97 -0.17
CA LEU A 40 0.26 -7.72 -0.61
C LEU A 40 0.96 -6.73 0.31
N TRP A 41 0.25 -5.72 0.84
CA TRP A 41 0.78 -4.79 1.83
C TRP A 41 1.10 -5.46 3.16
N ILE A 42 0.22 -6.35 3.65
CA ILE A 42 0.45 -7.13 4.87
C ILE A 42 1.69 -8.02 4.67
N ALA A 43 1.77 -8.74 3.56
CA ALA A 43 2.93 -9.57 3.24
C ALA A 43 4.22 -8.74 3.21
N ASN A 44 4.21 -7.57 2.55
CA ASN A 44 5.35 -6.67 2.52
C ASN A 44 5.75 -6.18 3.93
N SER A 45 4.79 -5.86 4.78
CA SER A 45 5.03 -5.44 6.16
C SER A 45 5.68 -6.54 7.00
N LEU A 46 5.22 -7.78 6.86
CA LEU A 46 5.79 -8.95 7.54
C LEU A 46 7.21 -9.26 7.06
N ILE A 47 7.43 -9.23 5.75
CA ILE A 47 8.74 -9.47 5.16
C ILE A 47 9.72 -8.37 5.60
N TYR A 48 9.28 -7.10 5.60
CA TYR A 48 10.08 -5.98 6.11
C TYR A 48 10.43 -6.17 7.59
N ALA A 49 9.46 -6.52 8.42
CA ALA A 49 9.69 -6.78 9.85
C ALA A 49 10.68 -7.92 10.06
N ASN A 50 10.59 -9.00 9.28
CA ASN A 50 11.48 -10.14 9.37
C ASN A 50 12.93 -9.78 8.98
N PHE A 51 13.13 -9.03 7.90
CA PHE A 51 14.47 -8.57 7.50
C PHE A 51 15.08 -7.57 8.49
N THR A 52 14.26 -6.68 9.05
CA THR A 52 14.76 -5.61 9.94
C THR A 52 14.81 -6.02 11.42
N TRP A 53 14.28 -7.20 11.78
CA TRP A 53 14.24 -7.71 13.15
C TRP A 53 15.64 -7.75 13.79
N ASN A 54 16.62 -8.27 13.04
CA ASN A 54 17.98 -8.50 13.55
C ASN A 54 19.05 -7.64 12.85
N GLU A 55 18.65 -6.65 12.05
CA GLU A 55 19.57 -5.77 11.30
C GLU A 55 20.47 -4.94 12.24
N LEU A 56 19.92 -4.52 13.38
CA LEU A 56 20.59 -3.74 14.41
C LEU A 56 20.99 -4.61 15.63
N GLY A 57 21.12 -5.92 15.44
CA GLY A 57 21.38 -6.88 16.52
C GLY A 57 20.26 -6.91 17.56
N ASN A 58 20.62 -6.95 18.85
CA ASN A 58 19.67 -7.07 19.96
C ASN A 58 18.92 -5.77 20.32
N ILE A 59 18.88 -4.79 19.41
CA ILE A 59 18.19 -3.52 19.65
C ILE A 59 16.68 -3.72 19.44
N PRO A 60 15.83 -3.40 20.44
CA PRO A 60 14.38 -3.55 20.33
C PRO A 60 13.80 -2.76 19.15
N LEU A 61 12.75 -3.30 18.53
CA LEU A 61 12.09 -2.72 17.35
C LEU A 61 11.55 -1.30 17.57
N LEU A 62 11.10 -0.99 18.79
CA LEU A 62 10.48 0.29 19.15
C LEU A 62 11.46 1.31 19.73
N CYS A 63 12.76 1.00 19.75
CA CYS A 63 13.82 1.94 20.12
C CYS A 63 13.58 2.68 21.45
N PRO A 64 13.53 1.96 22.58
CA PRO A 64 13.23 2.59 23.85
C PRO A 64 14.35 3.57 24.24
N PRO A 65 14.01 4.75 24.79
CA PRO A 65 15.00 5.78 25.12
C PRO A 65 15.97 5.36 26.23
N ARG A 66 15.66 4.28 26.97
CA ARG A 66 16.50 3.71 28.04
C ARG A 66 17.45 2.60 27.54
N TYR A 67 17.47 2.31 26.25
CA TYR A 67 18.42 1.34 25.69
C TYR A 67 19.82 1.95 25.63
N ASP A 68 20.85 1.14 25.90
CA ASP A 68 22.25 1.57 25.86
C ASP A 68 22.77 1.52 24.42
N TYR A 69 22.51 2.60 23.68
CA TYR A 69 22.97 2.74 22.29
C TYR A 69 24.47 3.05 22.27
N THR A 70 25.24 2.20 21.58
CA THR A 70 26.70 2.36 21.50
C THR A 70 27.13 3.63 20.78
N THR A 71 26.34 4.10 19.79
CA THR A 71 26.58 5.36 19.08
C THR A 71 25.27 6.10 18.79
N LEU A 72 25.37 7.41 18.56
CA LEU A 72 24.23 8.22 18.10
C LEU A 72 23.68 7.72 16.76
N GLU A 73 24.55 7.27 15.87
CA GLU A 73 24.19 6.73 14.55
C GLU A 73 23.29 5.49 14.68
N ILE A 74 23.62 4.59 15.62
CA ILE A 74 22.82 3.38 15.88
C ILE A 74 21.45 3.73 16.47
N LYS A 75 21.39 4.76 17.33
CA LYS A 75 20.12 5.28 17.82
C LYS A 75 19.26 5.83 16.69
N GLN A 76 19.83 6.64 15.81
CA GLN A 76 19.12 7.21 14.66
C GLN A 76 18.67 6.13 13.68
N ALA A 77 19.52 5.15 13.37
CA ALA A 77 19.16 4.00 12.54
C ALA A 77 17.99 3.21 13.13
N CYS A 78 17.98 3.02 14.45
CA CYS A 78 16.85 2.42 15.15
C CYS A 78 15.57 3.26 14.95
N GLU A 79 15.61 4.56 15.24
CA GLU A 79 14.46 5.46 15.12
C GLU A 79 13.88 5.46 13.69
N VAL A 80 14.73 5.45 12.66
CA VAL A 80 14.32 5.33 11.26
C VAL A 80 13.61 4.00 11.01
N ARG A 81 14.15 2.87 11.48
CA ARG A 81 13.51 1.55 11.39
C ARG A 81 12.14 1.54 12.06
N ALA A 82 12.05 2.08 13.28
CA ALA A 82 10.81 2.14 14.05
C ALA A 82 9.75 3.01 13.34
N ALA A 83 10.15 4.19 12.84
CA ALA A 83 9.28 5.06 12.06
C ALA A 83 8.77 4.38 10.79
N ASN A 84 9.64 3.65 10.09
CA ASN A 84 9.26 2.96 8.86
C ASN A 84 8.28 1.81 9.14
N LEU A 85 8.50 1.03 10.21
CA LEU A 85 7.55 0.01 10.66
C LEU A 85 6.19 0.65 11.02
N PHE A 86 6.21 1.74 11.77
CA PHE A 86 5.00 2.47 12.17
C PHE A 86 4.23 3.00 10.96
N CYS A 87 4.91 3.56 9.96
CA CYS A 87 4.31 4.00 8.70
C CYS A 87 3.64 2.85 7.93
N GLN A 88 4.25 1.66 7.88
CA GLN A 88 3.65 0.49 7.22
C GLN A 88 2.31 0.11 7.88
N TRP A 89 2.26 0.09 9.20
CA TRP A 89 1.05 -0.24 9.97
C TRP A 89 -0.02 0.84 9.89
N ILE A 90 0.34 2.13 10.00
CA ILE A 90 -0.60 3.24 9.81
C ILE A 90 -1.23 3.18 8.43
N PHE A 91 -0.42 2.98 7.38
CA PHE A 91 -0.93 2.90 6.03
C PHE A 91 -1.92 1.74 5.88
N LEU A 92 -1.64 0.58 6.48
CA LEU A 92 -2.57 -0.55 6.51
C LEU A 92 -3.90 -0.17 7.17
N PHE A 93 -3.88 0.49 8.34
CA PHE A 93 -5.10 0.92 9.03
C PHE A 93 -5.90 1.93 8.20
N ILE A 94 -5.23 2.87 7.54
CA ILE A 94 -5.88 3.83 6.65
C ILE A 94 -6.54 3.09 5.48
N MET A 95 -5.86 2.14 4.84
CA MET A 95 -6.40 1.36 3.73
C MET A 95 -7.62 0.51 4.15
N ILE A 96 -7.57 -0.10 5.34
CA ILE A 96 -8.72 -0.84 5.90
C ILE A 96 -9.89 0.11 6.14
N PHE A 97 -9.64 1.24 6.80
CA PHE A 97 -10.66 2.25 7.08
C PHE A 97 -11.31 2.77 5.79
N TRP A 98 -10.52 3.08 4.76
CA TRP A 98 -11.00 3.47 3.44
C TRP A 98 -11.86 2.39 2.77
N THR A 99 -11.43 1.13 2.87
CA THR A 99 -12.19 0.00 2.30
C THR A 99 -13.55 -0.17 2.98
N VAL A 100 -13.61 0.03 4.30
CA VAL A 100 -14.87 0.03 5.06
C VAL A 100 -15.76 1.19 4.64
N LEU A 101 -15.23 2.40 4.54
CA LEU A 101 -16.01 3.56 4.10
C LEU A 101 -16.55 3.42 2.67
N LEU A 102 -15.78 2.80 1.77
CA LEU A 102 -16.22 2.47 0.42
C LEU A 102 -17.35 1.43 0.44
N ARG A 103 -17.20 0.35 1.22
CA ARG A 103 -18.22 -0.69 1.37
C ARG A 103 -19.55 -0.13 1.88
N GLU A 104 -19.50 0.75 2.88
CA GLU A 104 -20.68 1.38 3.48
C GLU A 104 -21.27 2.51 2.61
N GLY A 105 -20.64 2.83 1.48
CA GLY A 105 -21.13 3.85 0.54
C GLY A 105 -20.94 5.29 1.00
N TYR A 106 -20.17 5.54 2.07
CA TYR A 106 -19.84 6.91 2.53
C TYR A 106 -18.93 7.64 1.54
N ILE A 107 -18.12 6.90 0.78
CA ILE A 107 -17.27 7.42 -0.28
C ILE A 107 -17.84 6.92 -1.61
N SER A 108 -18.32 7.85 -2.43
CA SER A 108 -18.79 7.53 -3.78
C SER A 108 -17.60 7.18 -4.68
N GLU A 109 -17.58 5.95 -5.21
CA GLU A 109 -16.65 5.47 -6.26
C GLU A 109 -16.63 6.38 -7.51
N TYR A 110 -17.69 7.18 -7.70
CA TYR A 110 -17.94 8.04 -8.85
C TYR A 110 -17.38 9.47 -8.76
N LEU A 111 -16.57 9.83 -7.76
CA LEU A 111 -15.96 11.17 -7.77
C LEU A 111 -14.85 11.24 -8.85
N ASP A 112 -15.29 11.68 -10.02
CA ASP A 112 -14.54 12.36 -11.09
C ASP A 112 -13.79 11.51 -12.13
N ILE A 113 -13.51 10.23 -11.89
CA ILE A 113 -12.81 9.40 -12.89
C ILE A 113 -13.80 8.83 -13.93
N GLY A 114 -14.94 8.29 -13.47
CA GLY A 114 -15.95 7.67 -14.35
C GLY A 114 -16.59 8.65 -15.33
N LYS A 115 -17.00 9.83 -14.86
CA LYS A 115 -17.58 10.90 -15.71
C LYS A 115 -16.59 11.42 -16.76
N LYS A 116 -15.31 11.49 -16.40
CA LYS A 116 -14.26 11.99 -17.30
C LYS A 116 -13.92 10.96 -18.37
N LEU A 117 -13.96 9.68 -18.04
CA LEU A 117 -13.74 8.59 -18.99
C LEU A 117 -14.91 8.43 -19.97
N THR A 118 -16.16 8.51 -19.51
CA THR A 118 -17.34 8.47 -20.42
C THR A 118 -17.34 9.67 -21.37
N TYR A 119 -16.91 10.84 -20.91
CA TYR A 119 -16.78 12.03 -21.77
C TYR A 119 -15.67 11.87 -22.83
N TYR A 120 -14.58 11.19 -22.50
CA TYR A 120 -13.52 10.89 -23.48
C TYR A 120 -13.98 9.84 -24.49
N GLU A 121 -14.72 8.82 -24.06
CA GLU A 121 -15.22 7.75 -24.95
C GLU A 121 -16.21 8.30 -26.00
N GLU A 122 -17.11 9.20 -25.61
CA GLU A 122 -18.07 9.87 -26.52
C GLU A 122 -17.38 10.83 -27.52
N SER A 123 -16.15 11.29 -27.22
CA SER A 123 -15.39 12.22 -28.07
C SER A 123 -14.59 11.55 -29.20
N TYR A 124 -14.41 10.23 -29.17
CA TYR A 124 -13.70 9.46 -30.21
C TYR A 124 -14.64 8.77 -31.21
N ASP A 125 -15.95 8.85 -31.01
CA ASP A 125 -16.98 8.27 -31.89
C ASP A 125 -17.55 9.27 -32.94
N TYR A 126 -16.83 10.38 -33.20
CA TYR A 126 -17.14 11.34 -34.28
C TYR A 126 -16.00 11.47 -35.30
#